data_AF-F7QQK2-F1
#
_entry.id   AF-F7QQK2-F1
#
_cell.length_a   1.000
_cell.length_b   1.000
_cell.length_c   1.000
_cell.angle_alpha   90.00
_cell.angle_beta   90.00
_cell.angle_gamma   90.00
#
_symmetry.space_group_name_H-M   'P 1'
#
loop_
_entity.id
_entity.type
_entity.pdbx_description
1 polymer ?
#
loop_
_entity_poly.entity_id
_entity_poly.type
_entity_poly.pdbx_seq_one_letter_code
_entity_poly.pdbx_strand_id
1 'polypeptide(L)'
;MTVNASDLPAHAPPSIRRNTAAWMKAADIAVVLLAISLPWSTSLVAIFAVAWLALLTPAIQWQEFLDSMKRPASLTPLLLFALAVVGTLWATGVPWAARFHGINPAAKLLAIPVLFYHFERSGRGLWVVLAFLASCTAVMLASWLMFVDPRLAFDPARSVGVPVKNYIAQSQEFALCAFAAFGAAIYTAKAGRRGTAVLLLGLGVGFLANMAFVASSRTVFVCIPVLFVVLAARYFSGRGFVALMAGVAAVTAAAWMSSPYLRMRVDMIGSEYQRYHQSNAVTSVGERLEFWRKSIKFAAEAPLIGHGTGSTKTLFEQDAVGQTGASAQVIGNPHNQTLNVAVQWGLIGCLVLYAMWLAHLRLFIGSGMAAWIGLVAVVENFVSSLLNSHLFDFHEGWIYVLAVGVVGGMVLRGCTSESGPQPARKAWRV
;
A
#
# COMPACT_ATOMS: atom_id res chain seq x y z
N MET A 1 -39.15 9.30 -60.95
CA MET A 1 -38.78 9.30 -59.51
C MET A 1 -37.42 8.65 -59.38
N THR A 2 -36.37 9.45 -59.37
CA THR A 2 -34.98 8.99 -59.23
C THR A 2 -34.61 9.04 -57.75
N VAL A 3 -34.48 7.87 -57.11
CA VAL A 3 -34.03 7.76 -55.72
C VAL A 3 -32.54 8.07 -55.70
N ASN A 4 -32.17 9.13 -54.98
CA ASN A 4 -30.81 9.59 -54.80
C ASN A 4 -30.07 8.63 -53.84
N ALA A 5 -28.91 8.12 -54.25
CA ALA A 5 -28.08 7.20 -53.46
C ALA A 5 -27.28 7.91 -52.34
N SER A 6 -27.73 9.08 -51.87
CA SER A 6 -27.05 9.89 -50.86
C SER A 6 -27.57 9.71 -49.44
N ASP A 7 -28.65 8.95 -49.22
CA ASP A 7 -29.31 8.82 -47.91
C ASP A 7 -28.92 7.54 -47.15
N LEU A 8 -27.68 7.09 -47.29
CA LEU A 8 -27.14 6.04 -46.41
C LEU A 8 -26.49 6.70 -45.18
N PRO A 9 -26.97 6.46 -43.94
CA PRO A 9 -26.34 6.98 -42.75
C PRO A 9 -24.95 6.35 -42.59
N ALA A 10 -23.91 7.10 -42.94
CA ALA A 10 -22.51 6.76 -42.71
C ALA A 10 -22.13 6.91 -41.22
N HIS A 11 -22.84 6.21 -40.35
CA HIS A 11 -22.41 5.97 -38.97
C HIS A 11 -22.19 4.47 -38.80
N ALA A 12 -21.19 3.96 -39.52
CA ALA A 12 -20.59 2.69 -39.14
C ALA A 12 -20.08 2.85 -37.69
N PRO A 13 -20.55 2.04 -36.72
CA PRO A 13 -20.06 2.13 -35.35
C PRO A 13 -18.53 2.00 -35.40
N PRO A 14 -17.79 2.84 -34.65
CA PRO A 14 -16.34 2.75 -34.65
C PRO A 14 -15.96 1.31 -34.34
N SER A 15 -15.18 0.68 -35.22
CA SER A 15 -14.67 -0.67 -35.02
C SER A 15 -14.22 -0.81 -33.57
N ILE A 16 -14.53 -1.91 -32.88
CA ILE A 16 -14.31 -2.07 -31.43
C ILE A 16 -12.89 -1.62 -31.01
N ARG A 17 -11.87 -1.84 -31.86
CA ARG A 17 -10.47 -1.39 -31.65
C ARG A 17 -10.23 0.13 -31.66
N ARG A 18 -11.10 0.94 -32.27
CA ARG A 18 -11.00 2.41 -32.34
C ARG A 18 -11.77 3.14 -31.23
N ASN A 19 -12.55 2.43 -30.41
CA ASN A 19 -13.29 3.05 -29.31
C ASN A 19 -12.42 3.15 -28.04
N THR A 20 -11.42 4.04 -28.07
CA THR A 20 -10.47 4.27 -26.98
C THR A 20 -11.17 4.61 -25.66
N ALA A 21 -12.31 5.29 -25.69
CA ALA A 21 -13.08 5.64 -24.51
C ALA A 21 -13.73 4.41 -23.83
N ALA A 22 -14.23 3.46 -24.62
CA ALA A 22 -14.78 2.20 -24.10
C ALA A 22 -13.69 1.32 -23.49
N TRP A 23 -12.53 1.19 -24.14
CA TRP A 23 -11.38 0.46 -23.59
C TRP A 23 -10.87 1.08 -22.29
N MET A 24 -10.75 2.41 -22.24
CA MET A 24 -10.37 3.11 -21.02
C MET A 24 -11.36 2.84 -19.88
N LYS A 25 -12.68 2.88 -20.17
CA LYS A 25 -13.73 2.57 -19.19
C LYS A 25 -13.67 1.11 -18.70
N ALA A 26 -13.43 0.16 -19.61
CA ALA A 26 -13.29 -1.24 -19.25
C ALA A 26 -12.05 -1.46 -18.36
N ALA A 27 -10.93 -0.82 -18.70
CA ALA A 27 -9.72 -0.83 -17.88
C ALA A 27 -9.96 -0.22 -16.49
N ASP A 28 -10.72 0.90 -16.39
CA ASP A 28 -11.10 1.48 -15.10
C ASP A 28 -11.88 0.47 -14.23
N ILE A 29 -12.85 -0.24 -14.83
CA ILE A 29 -13.66 -1.25 -14.13
C ILE A 29 -12.78 -2.40 -13.65
N ALA A 30 -11.80 -2.84 -14.44
CA ALA A 30 -10.87 -3.88 -14.02
C ALA A 30 -10.05 -3.45 -12.79
N VAL A 31 -9.57 -2.20 -12.72
CA VAL A 31 -8.88 -1.69 -11.53
C VAL A 31 -9.83 -1.55 -10.34
N VAL A 32 -11.09 -1.15 -10.56
CA VAL A 32 -12.12 -1.13 -9.51
C VAL A 32 -12.35 -2.54 -8.93
N LEU A 33 -12.48 -3.56 -9.79
CA LEU A 33 -12.65 -4.95 -9.36
C LEU A 33 -11.41 -5.48 -8.64
N LEU A 34 -10.21 -5.09 -9.10
CA LEU A 34 -8.95 -5.39 -8.42
C LEU A 34 -8.96 -4.81 -7.01
N ALA A 35 -9.32 -3.53 -6.85
CA ALA A 35 -9.40 -2.86 -5.55
C ALA A 35 -10.46 -3.47 -4.62
N ILE A 36 -11.63 -3.84 -5.14
CA ILE A 36 -12.65 -4.56 -4.37
C ILE A 36 -12.11 -5.90 -3.90
N SER A 37 -11.39 -6.62 -4.76
CA SER A 37 -10.91 -7.97 -4.47
C SER A 37 -9.72 -8.00 -3.51
N LEU A 38 -9.01 -6.90 -3.34
CA LEU A 38 -7.76 -6.85 -2.59
C LEU A 38 -7.89 -7.44 -1.18
N PRO A 39 -8.85 -7.01 -0.33
CA PRO A 39 -9.04 -7.57 1.01
C PRO A 39 -9.46 -9.05 1.04
N TRP A 40 -9.99 -9.56 -0.07
CA TRP A 40 -10.68 -10.85 -0.13
C TRP A 40 -9.89 -11.97 -0.83
N SER A 41 -9.13 -11.67 -1.88
CA SER A 41 -8.52 -12.72 -2.72
C SER A 41 -7.29 -12.25 -3.47
N THR A 42 -6.18 -12.95 -3.26
CA THR A 42 -4.91 -12.71 -3.98
C THR A 42 -5.03 -13.14 -5.45
N SER A 43 -5.75 -14.23 -5.71
CA SER A 43 -5.96 -14.75 -7.06
C SER A 43 -6.81 -13.79 -7.90
N LEU A 44 -7.90 -13.24 -7.33
CA LEU A 44 -8.72 -12.26 -8.04
C LEU A 44 -7.94 -10.97 -8.34
N VAL A 45 -7.10 -10.51 -7.42
CA VAL A 45 -6.20 -9.36 -7.66
C VAL A 45 -5.30 -9.61 -8.86
N ALA A 46 -4.68 -10.80 -8.94
CA ALA A 46 -3.83 -11.15 -10.08
C ALA A 46 -4.62 -11.24 -11.40
N ILE A 47 -5.81 -11.86 -11.38
CA ILE A 47 -6.69 -11.98 -12.56
C ILE A 47 -7.10 -10.59 -13.06
N PHE A 48 -7.56 -9.71 -12.18
CA PHE A 48 -7.99 -8.38 -12.55
C PHE A 48 -6.81 -7.47 -12.93
N ALA A 49 -5.62 -7.66 -12.38
CA ALA A 49 -4.41 -6.97 -12.81
C ALA A 49 -4.04 -7.33 -14.26
N VAL A 50 -4.08 -8.62 -14.61
CA VAL A 50 -3.83 -9.07 -16.00
C VAL A 50 -4.92 -8.57 -16.95
N ALA A 51 -6.19 -8.68 -16.55
CA ALA A 51 -7.31 -8.15 -17.33
C ALA A 51 -7.18 -6.64 -17.55
N TRP A 52 -6.81 -5.89 -16.52
CA TRP A 52 -6.56 -4.45 -16.62
C TRP A 52 -5.48 -4.12 -17.65
N LEU A 53 -4.32 -4.79 -17.61
CA LEU A 53 -3.25 -4.56 -18.58
C LEU A 53 -3.70 -4.88 -20.02
N ALA A 54 -4.40 -5.99 -20.21
CA ALA A 54 -4.93 -6.40 -21.51
C ALA A 54 -5.96 -5.38 -22.05
N LEU A 55 -6.84 -4.86 -21.20
CA LEU A 55 -7.86 -3.87 -21.57
C LEU A 55 -7.27 -2.47 -21.79
N LEU A 56 -6.18 -2.13 -21.10
CA LEU A 56 -5.50 -0.85 -21.26
C LEU A 56 -4.71 -0.78 -22.56
N THR A 57 -4.10 -1.90 -22.99
CA THR A 57 -3.16 -1.96 -24.13
C THR A 57 -3.69 -1.28 -25.41
N PRO A 58 -4.95 -1.48 -25.86
CA PRO A 58 -5.49 -0.81 -27.05
C PRO A 58 -5.67 0.70 -26.89
N ALA A 59 -5.70 1.22 -25.65
CA ALA A 59 -5.89 2.63 -25.34
C ALA A 59 -4.58 3.39 -25.08
N ILE A 60 -3.42 2.73 -25.14
CA ILE A 60 -2.12 3.36 -24.87
C ILE A 60 -1.65 4.15 -26.09
N GLN A 61 -1.26 5.41 -25.85
CA GLN A 61 -0.49 6.22 -26.77
C GLN A 61 0.99 6.09 -26.40
N TRP A 62 1.75 5.35 -27.20
CA TRP A 62 3.08 4.90 -26.78
C TRP A 62 4.09 6.02 -26.51
N GLN A 63 4.08 7.10 -27.29
CA GLN A 63 4.99 8.23 -27.06
C GLN A 63 4.73 8.89 -25.71
N GLU A 64 3.48 9.24 -25.43
CA GLU A 64 3.09 9.86 -24.16
C GLU A 64 3.30 8.92 -22.96
N PHE A 65 3.15 7.60 -23.17
CA PHE A 65 3.44 6.59 -22.16
C PHE A 65 4.92 6.56 -21.80
N LEU A 66 5.81 6.53 -22.81
CA LEU A 66 7.25 6.55 -22.58
C LEU A 66 7.71 7.86 -21.91
N ASP A 67 7.09 8.99 -22.26
CA ASP A 67 7.38 10.26 -21.60
C ASP A 67 6.91 10.28 -20.13
N SER A 68 5.77 9.64 -19.83
CA SER A 68 5.29 9.51 -18.45
C SER A 68 6.23 8.68 -17.56
N MET A 69 7.00 7.75 -18.15
CA MET A 69 7.98 6.92 -17.43
C MET A 69 9.23 7.69 -17.01
N LYS A 70 9.55 8.82 -17.66
CA LYS A 70 10.73 9.65 -17.33
C LYS A 70 10.56 10.45 -16.04
N ARG A 71 9.32 10.59 -15.54
CA ARG A 71 9.04 11.31 -14.28
C ARG A 71 9.74 10.61 -13.12
N PRO A 72 10.34 11.33 -12.15
CA PRO A 72 11.07 10.70 -11.03
C PRO A 72 10.24 9.66 -10.27
N ALA A 73 8.97 9.95 -10.00
CA ALA A 73 8.04 9.03 -9.34
C ALA A 73 7.78 7.75 -10.15
N SER A 74 7.83 7.81 -11.48
CA SER A 74 7.70 6.65 -12.37
C SER A 74 9.01 5.88 -12.51
N LEU A 75 10.14 6.59 -12.57
CA LEU A 75 11.46 6.03 -12.82
C LEU A 75 11.98 5.21 -11.63
N THR A 76 11.75 5.66 -10.40
CA THR A 76 12.31 4.98 -9.22
C THR A 76 11.79 3.54 -9.00
N PRO A 77 10.48 3.22 -9.18
CA PRO A 77 10.02 1.83 -9.25
C PRO A 77 10.65 1.01 -10.37
N LEU A 78 10.85 1.62 -11.56
CA LEU A 78 11.49 0.95 -12.70
C LEU A 78 12.95 0.60 -12.40
N LEU A 79 13.68 1.52 -11.77
CA LEU A 79 15.06 1.29 -11.33
C LEU A 79 15.15 0.16 -10.30
N LEU A 80 14.22 0.12 -9.33
CA LEU A 80 14.20 -0.94 -8.32
C LEU A 80 13.91 -2.32 -8.95
N PHE A 81 12.99 -2.38 -9.92
CA PHE A 81 12.74 -3.59 -10.70
C PHE A 81 13.94 -3.98 -11.57
N ALA A 82 14.56 -3.02 -12.27
CA ALA A 82 15.75 -3.27 -13.08
C ALA A 82 16.88 -3.82 -12.20
N LEU A 83 17.08 -3.27 -11.00
CA LEU A 83 18.04 -3.78 -10.03
C LEU A 83 17.70 -5.20 -9.58
N ALA A 84 16.42 -5.53 -9.38
CA ALA A 84 15.99 -6.90 -9.09
C ALA A 84 16.31 -7.87 -10.24
N VAL A 85 16.15 -7.46 -11.49
CA VAL A 85 16.49 -8.29 -12.67
C VAL A 85 18.01 -8.46 -12.80
N VAL A 86 18.78 -7.37 -12.79
CA VAL A 86 20.24 -7.41 -12.91
C VAL A 86 20.85 -8.15 -11.71
N GLY A 87 20.25 -8.04 -10.52
CA GLY A 87 20.59 -8.79 -9.31
C GLY A 87 20.58 -10.30 -9.46
N THR A 88 19.89 -10.85 -10.45
CA THR A 88 19.97 -12.28 -10.73
C THR A 88 21.32 -12.72 -11.32
N LEU A 89 22.13 -11.79 -11.85
CA LEU A 89 23.39 -12.12 -12.51
C LEU A 89 24.51 -12.48 -11.52
N TRP A 90 24.51 -11.88 -10.33
CA TRP A 90 25.56 -12.11 -9.32
C TRP A 90 25.10 -12.89 -8.08
N ALA A 91 23.90 -13.48 -8.12
CA ALA A 91 23.38 -14.33 -7.03
C ALA A 91 24.10 -15.70 -6.96
N THR A 92 25.33 -15.73 -6.47
CA THR A 92 26.18 -16.94 -6.41
C THR A 92 25.58 -18.02 -5.51
N GLY A 93 25.58 -19.28 -5.96
CA GLY A 93 25.06 -20.41 -5.18
C GLY A 93 23.52 -20.51 -5.12
N VAL A 94 22.79 -19.59 -5.76
CA VAL A 94 21.32 -19.58 -5.80
C VAL A 94 20.82 -20.22 -7.11
N PRO A 95 19.91 -21.21 -7.07
CA PRO A 95 19.30 -21.79 -8.27
C PRO A 95 18.50 -20.76 -9.08
N TRP A 96 18.50 -20.86 -10.42
CA TRP A 96 17.79 -19.93 -11.31
C TRP A 96 16.30 -19.79 -10.99
N ALA A 97 15.61 -20.88 -10.60
CA ALA A 97 14.22 -20.83 -10.18
C ALA A 97 14.00 -19.89 -8.99
N ALA A 98 14.89 -19.92 -7.99
CA ALA A 98 14.84 -19.03 -6.83
C ALA A 98 15.19 -17.59 -7.21
N ARG A 99 16.14 -17.38 -8.13
CA ARG A 99 16.48 -16.05 -8.66
C ARG A 99 15.28 -15.39 -9.34
N PHE A 100 14.60 -16.12 -10.24
CA PHE A 100 13.41 -15.61 -10.93
C PHE A 100 12.26 -15.37 -9.95
N HIS A 101 12.06 -16.26 -8.98
CA HIS A 101 11.06 -16.05 -7.95
C HIS A 101 11.34 -14.80 -7.11
N GLY A 102 12.62 -14.48 -6.85
CA GLY A 102 13.06 -13.28 -6.14
C GLY A 102 12.78 -11.95 -6.88
N ILE A 103 12.48 -11.98 -8.18
CA ILE A 103 12.09 -10.78 -8.94
C ILE A 103 10.63 -10.39 -8.66
N ASN A 104 9.76 -11.38 -8.44
CA ASN A 104 8.30 -11.19 -8.33
C ASN A 104 7.87 -10.09 -7.34
N PRO A 105 8.48 -9.97 -6.13
CA PRO A 105 8.11 -8.89 -5.21
C PRO A 105 8.29 -7.48 -5.77
N ALA A 106 9.32 -7.25 -6.60
CA ALA A 106 9.58 -5.96 -7.24
C ALA A 106 8.72 -5.76 -8.51
N ALA A 107 8.35 -6.84 -9.21
CA ALA A 107 7.62 -6.78 -10.48
C ALA A 107 6.29 -6.03 -10.39
N LYS A 108 5.55 -6.18 -9.28
CA LYS A 108 4.28 -5.47 -9.09
C LYS A 108 4.43 -3.94 -9.04
N LEU A 109 5.61 -3.43 -8.67
CA LEU A 109 5.87 -1.98 -8.61
C LEU A 109 5.84 -1.35 -10.01
N LEU A 110 6.02 -2.14 -11.07
CA LEU A 110 5.84 -1.70 -12.46
C LEU A 110 4.41 -1.25 -12.77
N ALA A 111 3.43 -1.67 -11.99
CA ALA A 111 2.07 -1.20 -12.16
C ALA A 111 1.90 0.28 -11.75
N ILE A 112 2.76 0.82 -10.88
CA ILE A 112 2.69 2.24 -10.44
C ILE A 112 2.78 3.22 -11.62
N PRO A 113 3.83 3.20 -12.47
CA PRO A 113 3.92 4.12 -13.61
C PRO A 113 2.78 3.93 -14.61
N VAL A 114 2.31 2.69 -14.80
CA VAL A 114 1.17 2.40 -15.69
C VAL A 114 -0.13 2.98 -15.12
N LEU A 115 -0.35 2.89 -13.81
CA LEU A 115 -1.50 3.49 -13.13
C LEU A 115 -1.45 5.02 -13.15
N PHE A 116 -0.27 5.64 -13.00
CA PHE A 116 -0.12 7.08 -13.18
C PHE A 116 -0.60 7.51 -14.57
N TYR A 117 -0.07 6.89 -15.63
CA TYR A 117 -0.45 7.17 -17.00
C TYR A 117 -1.95 6.99 -17.24
N HIS A 118 -2.52 5.90 -16.71
CA HIS A 118 -3.92 5.53 -16.90
C HIS A 118 -4.87 6.53 -16.22
N PHE A 119 -4.68 6.79 -14.92
CA PHE A 119 -5.60 7.63 -14.15
C PHE A 119 -5.40 9.14 -14.37
N GLU A 120 -4.23 9.55 -14.85
CA GLU A 120 -4.04 10.90 -15.38
C GLU A 120 -5.03 11.19 -16.53
N ARG A 121 -5.26 10.20 -17.42
CA ARG A 121 -6.15 10.32 -18.59
C ARG A 121 -7.61 9.98 -18.31
N SER A 122 -7.86 8.95 -17.52
CA SER A 122 -9.23 8.51 -17.21
C SER A 122 -9.98 9.51 -16.32
N GLY A 123 -9.30 10.05 -15.30
CA GLY A 123 -9.93 10.91 -14.29
C GLY A 123 -10.89 10.20 -13.33
N ARG A 124 -11.06 8.86 -13.45
CA ARG A 124 -11.98 8.07 -12.61
C ARG A 124 -11.33 7.40 -11.40
N GLY A 125 -10.16 7.88 -10.96
CA GLY A 125 -9.44 7.30 -9.83
C GLY A 125 -10.25 7.27 -8.52
N LEU A 126 -11.19 8.21 -8.35
CA LEU A 126 -12.11 8.21 -7.20
C LEU A 126 -12.98 6.95 -7.13
N TRP A 127 -13.34 6.32 -8.26
CA TRP A 127 -14.10 5.07 -8.26
C TRP A 127 -13.32 3.96 -7.56
N VAL A 128 -12.02 3.87 -7.81
CA VAL A 128 -11.14 2.88 -7.20
C VAL A 128 -11.00 3.14 -5.69
N VAL A 129 -10.81 4.40 -5.30
CA VAL A 129 -10.72 4.78 -3.87
C VAL A 129 -11.99 4.43 -3.12
N LEU A 130 -13.16 4.76 -3.67
CA LEU A 130 -14.45 4.43 -3.05
C LEU A 130 -14.71 2.93 -3.00
N ALA A 131 -14.34 2.20 -4.06
CA ALA A 131 -14.51 0.75 -4.12
C ALA A 131 -13.60 0.02 -3.12
N PHE A 132 -12.35 0.47 -2.97
CA PHE A 132 -11.45 -0.04 -1.94
C PHE A 132 -11.97 0.25 -0.53
N LEU A 133 -12.41 1.48 -0.27
CA LEU A 133 -12.98 1.87 1.02
C LEU A 133 -14.23 1.03 1.37
N ALA A 134 -15.15 0.87 0.42
CA ALA A 134 -16.35 0.06 0.60
C ALA A 134 -16.01 -1.42 0.88
N SER A 135 -15.03 -1.97 0.16
CA SER A 135 -14.56 -3.35 0.38
C SER A 135 -13.95 -3.53 1.78
N CYS A 136 -13.08 -2.61 2.21
CA CYS A 136 -12.50 -2.63 3.55
C CYS A 136 -13.57 -2.45 4.64
N THR A 137 -14.58 -1.60 4.41
CA THR A 137 -15.73 -1.46 5.32
C THR A 137 -16.48 -2.78 5.45
N ALA A 138 -16.69 -3.52 4.35
CA ALA A 138 -17.31 -4.85 4.42
C ALA A 138 -16.47 -5.84 5.24
N VAL A 139 -15.14 -5.83 5.09
CA VAL A 139 -14.24 -6.65 5.94
C VAL A 139 -14.30 -6.23 7.41
N MET A 140 -14.34 -4.93 7.70
CA MET A 140 -14.48 -4.42 9.07
C MET A 140 -15.79 -4.87 9.71
N LEU A 141 -16.91 -4.81 8.99
CA LEU A 141 -18.20 -5.28 9.48
C LEU A 141 -18.19 -6.80 9.70
N ALA A 142 -17.64 -7.59 8.77
CA ALA A 142 -17.48 -9.03 8.93
C ALA A 142 -16.60 -9.37 10.15
N SER A 143 -15.52 -8.62 10.36
CA SER A 143 -14.64 -8.76 11.52
C SER A 143 -15.37 -8.51 12.85
N TRP A 144 -16.20 -7.47 12.93
CA TRP A 144 -17.04 -7.22 14.11
C TRP A 144 -18.09 -8.32 14.33
N LEU A 145 -18.73 -8.80 13.27
CA LEU A 145 -19.70 -9.90 13.37
C LEU A 145 -19.05 -11.17 13.91
N MET A 146 -17.86 -11.54 13.42
CA MET A 146 -17.10 -12.68 13.93
C MET A 146 -16.61 -12.49 15.36
N PHE A 147 -16.35 -11.25 15.78
CA PHE A 147 -15.96 -10.95 17.15
C PHE A 147 -17.13 -11.13 18.13
N VAL A 148 -18.35 -10.74 17.72
CA VAL A 148 -19.57 -10.88 18.54
C VAL A 148 -20.07 -12.32 18.55
N ASP A 149 -20.07 -12.98 17.40
CA ASP A 149 -20.43 -14.40 17.27
C ASP A 149 -19.26 -15.19 16.64
N PRO A 150 -18.40 -15.80 17.48
CA PRO A 150 -17.28 -16.62 17.00
C PRO A 150 -17.68 -17.80 16.12
N ARG A 151 -18.96 -18.23 16.10
CA ARG A 151 -19.44 -19.30 15.22
C ARG A 151 -19.46 -18.91 13.75
N LEU A 152 -19.50 -17.60 13.47
CA LEU A 152 -19.41 -17.05 12.12
C LEU A 152 -17.97 -17.04 11.57
N ALA A 153 -16.98 -17.46 12.37
CA ALA A 153 -15.61 -17.57 11.90
C ALA A 153 -15.49 -18.68 10.86
N PHE A 154 -15.01 -18.33 9.66
CA PHE A 154 -14.78 -19.28 8.56
C PHE A 154 -13.79 -20.40 8.92
N ASP A 155 -12.93 -20.16 9.91
CA ASP A 155 -11.94 -21.11 10.40
C ASP A 155 -11.69 -20.86 11.91
N PRO A 156 -12.16 -21.73 12.81
CA PRO A 156 -11.97 -21.58 14.26
C PRO A 156 -10.50 -21.62 14.71
N ALA A 157 -9.59 -22.14 13.87
CA ALA A 157 -8.15 -22.16 14.15
C ALA A 157 -7.47 -20.83 13.80
N ARG A 158 -8.15 -19.92 13.09
CA ARG A 158 -7.65 -18.56 12.82
C ARG A 158 -8.06 -17.60 13.92
N SER A 159 -7.35 -16.47 13.98
CA SER A 159 -7.65 -15.39 14.92
C SER A 159 -9.10 -14.94 14.74
N VAL A 160 -9.91 -15.01 15.80
CA VAL A 160 -11.29 -14.52 15.80
C VAL A 160 -11.30 -13.06 15.35
N GLY A 161 -12.18 -12.73 14.40
CA GLY A 161 -12.28 -11.38 13.83
C GLY A 161 -11.28 -11.06 12.71
N VAL A 162 -10.61 -12.06 12.14
CA VAL A 162 -9.84 -11.94 10.89
C VAL A 162 -10.53 -12.75 9.78
N PRO A 163 -11.40 -12.12 8.95
CA PRO A 163 -12.30 -12.88 8.08
C PRO A 163 -11.61 -13.68 6.98
N VAL A 164 -10.53 -13.16 6.40
CA VAL A 164 -9.94 -13.72 5.17
C VAL A 164 -8.44 -13.93 5.26
N LYS A 165 -7.69 -12.84 5.43
CA LYS A 165 -6.22 -12.83 5.31
C LYS A 165 -5.58 -13.06 6.68
N ASN A 166 -4.78 -12.11 7.12
CA ASN A 166 -4.14 -12.09 8.42
C ASN A 166 -4.35 -10.71 9.05
N TYR A 167 -4.14 -10.62 10.36
CA TYR A 167 -4.34 -9.38 11.11
C TYR A 167 -3.35 -8.26 10.72
N ILE A 168 -2.21 -8.59 10.10
CA ILE A 168 -1.20 -7.61 9.65
C ILE A 168 -1.72 -6.86 8.42
N ALA A 169 -2.13 -7.61 7.40
CA ALA A 169 -2.75 -7.10 6.17
C ALA A 169 -4.01 -6.28 6.49
N GLN A 170 -4.92 -6.84 7.29
CA GLN A 170 -6.16 -6.17 7.69
C GLN A 170 -5.88 -4.87 8.45
N SER A 171 -4.90 -4.88 9.36
CA SER A 171 -4.51 -3.69 10.11
C SER A 171 -4.02 -2.56 9.22
N GLN A 172 -3.26 -2.87 8.17
CA GLN A 172 -2.76 -1.86 7.22
C GLN A 172 -3.90 -1.29 6.36
N GLU A 173 -4.80 -2.13 5.86
CA GLU A 173 -5.98 -1.66 5.12
C GLU A 173 -6.82 -0.70 5.97
N PHE A 174 -7.04 -1.06 7.23
CA PHE A 174 -7.89 -0.28 8.13
C PHE A 174 -7.23 1.04 8.52
N ALA A 175 -5.92 1.06 8.75
CA ALA A 175 -5.19 2.30 8.99
C ALA A 175 -5.25 3.22 7.76
N LEU A 176 -4.95 2.72 6.55
CA LEU A 176 -5.07 3.52 5.32
C LEU A 176 -6.48 4.10 5.15
N CYS A 177 -7.51 3.25 5.28
CA CYS A 177 -8.91 3.67 5.13
C CYS A 177 -9.33 4.66 6.23
N ALA A 178 -8.91 4.47 7.47
CA ALA A 178 -9.24 5.38 8.57
C ALA A 178 -8.68 6.78 8.33
N PHE A 179 -7.38 6.88 8.01
CA PHE A 179 -6.74 8.17 7.82
C PHE A 179 -7.16 8.84 6.50
N ALA A 180 -7.43 8.06 5.44
CA ALA A 180 -8.09 8.58 4.24
C ALA A 180 -9.48 9.15 4.57
N ALA A 181 -10.29 8.45 5.37
CA ALA A 181 -11.61 8.89 5.79
C ALA A 181 -11.57 10.13 6.68
N PHE A 182 -10.59 10.25 7.59
CA PHE A 182 -10.43 11.45 8.42
C PHE A 182 -10.09 12.70 7.59
N GLY A 183 -9.16 12.60 6.64
CA GLY A 183 -8.90 13.71 5.71
C GLY A 183 -10.14 14.06 4.87
N ALA A 184 -10.86 13.04 4.40
CA ALA A 184 -12.12 13.19 3.68
C ALA A 184 -13.21 13.87 4.52
N ALA A 185 -13.31 13.53 5.80
CA ALA A 185 -14.24 14.15 6.74
C ALA A 185 -13.91 15.63 6.92
N ILE A 186 -12.63 15.99 7.09
CA ILE A 186 -12.20 17.39 7.25
C ILE A 186 -12.52 18.20 5.99
N TYR A 187 -12.25 17.65 4.81
CA TYR A 187 -12.53 18.33 3.54
C TYR A 187 -14.02 18.53 3.29
N THR A 188 -14.83 17.50 3.53
CA THR A 188 -16.30 17.57 3.35
C THR A 188 -16.96 18.46 4.40
N ALA A 189 -16.42 18.52 5.63
CA ALA A 189 -16.87 19.45 6.67
C ALA A 189 -16.61 20.91 6.27
N LYS A 190 -15.41 21.21 5.74
CA LYS A 190 -15.08 22.55 5.22
C LYS A 190 -15.96 22.95 4.03
N ALA A 191 -16.41 21.98 3.24
CA ALA A 191 -17.36 22.19 2.14
C ALA A 191 -18.85 22.28 2.59
N GLY A 192 -19.13 22.34 3.89
CA GLY A 192 -20.49 22.45 4.43
C GLY A 192 -21.29 21.15 4.46
N ARG A 193 -20.74 20.02 3.99
CA ARG A 193 -21.42 18.72 3.92
C ARG A 193 -21.27 17.94 5.23
N ARG A 194 -21.84 18.48 6.31
CA ARG A 194 -21.67 17.95 7.68
C ARG A 194 -22.09 16.48 7.84
N GLY A 195 -23.19 16.05 7.20
CA GLY A 195 -23.65 14.66 7.27
C GLY A 195 -22.62 13.66 6.71
N THR A 196 -22.03 13.97 5.54
CA THR A 196 -20.97 13.14 4.94
C THR A 196 -19.71 13.15 5.79
N ALA A 197 -19.37 14.29 6.39
CA ALA A 197 -18.21 14.39 7.29
C ALA A 197 -18.37 13.51 8.53
N VAL A 198 -19.54 13.53 9.17
CA VAL A 198 -19.85 12.68 10.34
C VAL A 198 -19.79 11.19 9.96
N LEU A 199 -20.34 10.80 8.81
CA LEU A 199 -20.27 9.43 8.33
C LEU A 199 -18.82 8.96 8.14
N LEU A 200 -17.99 9.76 7.46
CA LEU A 200 -16.58 9.45 7.20
C LEU A 200 -15.75 9.41 8.48
N LEU A 201 -16.01 10.33 9.41
CA LEU A 201 -15.40 10.31 10.74
C LEU A 201 -15.78 9.04 11.50
N GLY A 202 -17.06 8.67 11.50
CA GLY A 202 -17.57 7.45 12.11
C GLY A 202 -16.94 6.19 11.51
N LEU A 203 -16.81 6.13 10.18
CA LEU A 203 -16.12 5.04 9.50
C LEU A 203 -14.65 4.94 9.92
N GLY A 204 -13.92 6.06 9.95
CA GLY A 204 -12.52 6.07 10.39
C GLY A 204 -12.35 5.63 11.85
N VAL A 205 -13.23 6.08 12.75
CA VAL A 205 -13.26 5.61 14.14
C VAL A 205 -13.59 4.13 14.22
N GLY A 206 -14.54 3.64 13.40
CA GLY A 206 -14.90 2.21 13.35
C GLY A 206 -13.72 1.31 12.96
N PHE A 207 -12.91 1.73 11.99
CA PHE A 207 -11.70 1.01 11.58
C PHE A 207 -10.68 0.95 12.72
N LEU A 208 -10.39 2.09 13.36
CA LEU A 208 -9.44 2.13 14.49
C LEU A 208 -9.95 1.34 15.71
N ALA A 209 -11.25 1.39 15.98
CA ALA A 209 -11.87 0.61 17.05
C ALA A 209 -11.75 -0.89 16.79
N ASN A 210 -12.00 -1.35 15.56
CA ASN A 210 -11.82 -2.76 15.21
C ASN A 210 -10.38 -3.21 15.49
N MET A 211 -9.40 -2.42 15.09
CA MET A 211 -7.99 -2.73 15.33
C MET A 211 -7.67 -2.78 16.84
N ALA A 212 -8.21 -1.86 17.64
CA ALA A 212 -7.93 -1.78 19.08
C ALA A 212 -8.54 -2.94 19.88
N PHE A 213 -9.70 -3.44 19.48
CA PHE A 213 -10.47 -4.42 20.27
C PHE A 213 -10.47 -5.85 19.69
N VAL A 214 -10.32 -6.00 18.37
CA VAL A 214 -10.47 -7.29 17.69
C VAL A 214 -9.11 -7.87 17.29
N ALA A 215 -8.39 -7.19 16.41
CA ALA A 215 -7.15 -7.71 15.86
C ALA A 215 -6.15 -6.58 15.57
N SER A 216 -5.10 -6.47 16.41
CA SER A 216 -4.02 -5.50 16.21
C SER A 216 -2.70 -6.16 15.80
N SER A 217 -2.08 -5.61 14.76
CA SER A 217 -0.66 -5.85 14.50
C SER A 217 0.21 -4.98 15.39
N ARG A 218 1.42 -5.44 15.73
CA ARG A 218 2.36 -4.67 16.57
C ARG A 218 2.83 -3.38 15.87
N THR A 219 2.90 -3.41 14.54
CA THR A 219 3.34 -2.29 13.71
C THR A 219 2.39 -1.08 13.81
N VAL A 220 1.10 -1.34 14.03
CA VAL A 220 0.07 -0.29 14.18
C VAL A 220 0.35 0.66 15.33
N PHE A 221 0.95 0.17 16.42
CA PHE A 221 1.32 1.01 17.56
C PHE A 221 2.35 2.08 17.20
N VAL A 222 3.10 1.90 16.11
CA VAL A 222 4.04 2.90 15.59
C VAL A 222 3.41 3.70 14.45
N CYS A 223 2.69 3.04 13.53
CA CYS A 223 2.10 3.72 12.37
C CYS A 223 0.99 4.72 12.76
N ILE A 224 0.05 4.35 13.62
CA ILE A 224 -1.10 5.20 13.97
C ILE A 224 -0.65 6.54 14.59
N PRO A 225 0.24 6.58 15.61
CA PRO A 225 0.72 7.84 16.15
C PRO A 225 1.37 8.74 15.11
N VAL A 226 2.20 8.18 14.22
CA VAL A 226 2.85 8.94 13.15
C VAL A 226 1.80 9.52 12.19
N LEU A 227 0.80 8.72 11.79
CA LEU A 227 -0.28 9.19 10.91
C LEU A 227 -1.15 10.26 11.57
N PHE A 228 -1.39 10.20 12.89
CA PHE A 228 -2.05 11.28 13.63
C PHE A 228 -1.23 12.56 13.66
N VAL A 229 0.09 12.47 13.89
CA VAL A 229 0.98 13.63 13.83
C VAL A 229 0.94 14.26 12.44
N VAL A 230 0.98 13.46 11.38
CA VAL A 230 0.88 13.93 9.99
C VAL A 230 -0.48 14.57 9.70
N LEU A 231 -1.59 13.96 10.16
CA LEU A 231 -2.93 14.52 10.03
C LEU A 231 -3.06 15.87 10.76
N ALA A 232 -2.58 15.92 12.00
CA ALA A 232 -2.58 17.10 12.85
C ALA A 232 -1.79 18.24 12.21
N ALA A 233 -0.55 17.96 11.79
CA ALA A 233 0.33 18.92 11.14
C ALA A 233 -0.21 19.42 9.79
N ARG A 234 -0.95 18.57 9.06
CA ARG A 234 -1.50 18.94 7.74
C ARG A 234 -2.72 19.85 7.83
N TYR A 235 -3.62 19.60 8.78
CA TYR A 235 -4.95 20.20 8.78
C TYR A 235 -5.25 21.18 9.93
N PHE A 236 -4.45 21.18 11.00
CA PHE A 236 -4.70 21.98 12.19
C PHE A 236 -3.60 23.01 12.44
N SER A 237 -3.96 24.14 13.06
CA SER A 237 -3.00 25.13 13.57
C SER A 237 -2.31 24.60 14.83
N GLY A 238 -1.27 25.26 15.34
CA GLY A 238 -0.53 24.79 16.52
C GLY A 238 -1.40 24.46 17.75
N ARG A 239 -2.44 25.26 18.02
CA ARG A 239 -3.41 24.97 19.11
C ARG A 239 -4.26 23.74 18.80
N GLY A 240 -4.75 23.62 17.56
CA GLY A 240 -5.53 22.46 17.12
C GLY A 240 -4.71 21.17 17.07
N PHE A 241 -3.42 21.26 16.73
CA PHE A 241 -2.46 20.17 16.80
C PHE A 241 -2.36 19.65 18.22
N VAL A 242 -2.08 20.53 19.20
CA VAL A 242 -1.95 20.15 20.60
C VAL A 242 -3.26 19.55 21.13
N ALA A 243 -4.41 20.17 20.81
CA ALA A 243 -5.71 19.66 21.21
C ALA A 243 -6.00 18.26 20.64
N LEU A 244 -5.70 18.02 19.37
CA LEU A 244 -5.87 16.70 18.74
C LEU A 244 -4.95 15.66 19.38
N MET A 245 -3.67 15.98 19.57
CA MET A 245 -2.70 15.07 20.19
C MET A 245 -3.06 14.75 21.65
N ALA A 246 -3.53 15.74 22.41
CA ALA A 246 -4.03 15.52 23.77
C ALA A 246 -5.27 14.61 23.77
N GLY A 247 -6.20 14.81 22.82
CA GLY A 247 -7.36 13.95 22.64
C GLY A 247 -6.98 12.50 22.28
N VAL A 248 -6.06 12.32 21.33
CA VAL A 248 -5.54 11.00 20.96
C VAL A 248 -4.87 10.32 22.16
N ALA A 249 -4.09 11.05 22.96
CA ALA A 249 -3.46 10.52 24.17
C ALA A 249 -4.51 10.09 25.21
N ALA A 250 -5.53 10.91 25.45
CA ALA A 250 -6.63 10.59 26.36
C ALA A 250 -7.42 9.35 25.92
N VAL A 251 -7.77 9.26 24.63
CA VAL A 251 -8.46 8.09 24.06
C VAL A 251 -7.59 6.84 24.16
N THR A 252 -6.29 6.96 23.88
CA THR A 252 -5.34 5.85 24.01
C THR A 252 -5.25 5.36 25.45
N ALA A 253 -5.19 6.27 26.43
CA ALA A 253 -5.21 5.94 27.85
C ALA A 253 -6.51 5.24 28.26
N ALA A 254 -7.66 5.72 27.80
CA ALA A 254 -8.95 5.08 28.04
C ALA A 254 -9.02 3.67 27.42
N ALA A 255 -8.52 3.50 26.18
CA ALA A 255 -8.43 2.21 25.51
C ALA A 255 -7.51 1.24 26.28
N TRP A 256 -6.37 1.72 26.79
CA TRP A 256 -5.45 0.95 27.62
C TRP A 256 -6.10 0.44 28.91
N MET A 257 -6.87 1.29 29.59
CA MET A 257 -7.58 0.93 30.82
C MET A 257 -8.72 -0.06 30.58
N SER A 258 -9.42 0.07 29.45
CA SER A 258 -10.62 -0.71 29.12
C SER A 258 -10.35 -2.02 28.37
N SER A 259 -9.20 -2.16 27.70
CA SER A 259 -8.89 -3.34 26.88
C SER A 259 -7.82 -4.23 27.52
N PRO A 260 -8.20 -5.37 28.13
CA PRO A 260 -7.24 -6.40 28.57
C PRO A 260 -6.38 -6.92 27.41
N TYR A 261 -6.95 -6.99 26.20
CA TYR A 261 -6.25 -7.42 25.00
C TYR A 261 -5.04 -6.54 24.68
N LEU A 262 -5.20 -5.21 24.71
CA LEU A 262 -4.09 -4.27 24.44
C LEU A 262 -2.95 -4.44 25.46
N ARG A 263 -3.28 -4.56 26.76
CA ARG A 263 -2.29 -4.77 27.82
C ARG A 263 -1.52 -6.08 27.63
N MET A 264 -2.24 -7.19 27.42
CA MET A 264 -1.65 -8.49 27.12
C MET A 264 -0.70 -8.42 25.92
N ARG A 265 -1.09 -7.72 24.84
CA ARG A 265 -0.27 -7.61 23.62
C ARG A 265 1.05 -6.86 23.86
N VAL A 266 1.06 -5.84 24.71
CA VAL A 266 2.27 -5.11 25.09
C VAL A 266 3.13 -5.92 26.05
N ASP A 267 2.54 -6.54 27.07
CA ASP A 267 3.29 -7.38 28.03
C ASP A 267 3.97 -8.58 27.37
N MET A 268 3.33 -9.15 26.34
CA MET A 268 3.89 -10.23 25.53
C MET A 268 5.19 -9.81 24.81
N ILE A 269 5.38 -8.54 24.45
CA ILE A 269 6.60 -8.09 23.78
C ILE A 269 7.81 -8.25 24.72
N GLY A 270 7.66 -7.83 25.98
CA GLY A 270 8.73 -7.94 26.98
C GLY A 270 9.05 -9.39 27.34
N SER A 271 8.01 -10.21 27.56
CA SER A 271 8.21 -11.63 27.91
C SER A 271 8.76 -12.47 26.75
N GLU A 272 8.36 -12.19 25.49
CA GLU A 272 8.93 -12.83 24.30
C GLU A 272 10.40 -12.49 24.12
N TYR A 273 10.80 -11.23 24.37
CA TYR A 273 12.19 -10.80 24.33
C TYR A 273 13.04 -11.54 25.37
N GLN A 274 12.57 -11.60 26.63
CA GLN A 274 13.30 -12.29 27.69
C GLN A 274 13.48 -13.79 27.40
N ARG A 275 12.43 -14.47 26.91
CA ARG A 275 12.53 -15.88 26.51
C ARG A 275 13.50 -16.11 25.36
N TYR A 276 13.50 -15.23 24.35
CA TYR A 276 14.49 -15.30 23.27
C TYR A 276 15.92 -15.10 23.81
N HIS A 277 16.14 -14.07 24.63
CA HIS A 277 17.47 -13.77 25.17
C HIS A 277 18.01 -14.87 26.08
N GLN A 278 17.16 -15.52 26.89
CA GLN A 278 17.59 -16.51 27.88
C GLN A 278 17.75 -17.92 27.31
N SER A 279 16.89 -18.34 26.39
CA SER A 279 16.84 -19.73 25.91
C SER A 279 16.81 -19.89 24.40
N ASN A 280 17.08 -18.82 23.64
CA ASN A 280 16.94 -18.80 22.18
C ASN A 280 15.57 -19.30 21.71
N ALA A 281 14.53 -19.05 22.52
CA ALA A 281 13.19 -19.54 22.24
C ALA A 281 12.63 -18.92 20.95
N VAL A 282 11.93 -19.74 20.17
CA VAL A 282 11.21 -19.30 18.97
C VAL A 282 10.00 -18.49 19.41
N THR A 283 10.13 -17.18 19.40
CA THR A 283 9.07 -16.21 19.71
C THR A 283 8.97 -15.19 18.58
N SER A 284 7.81 -14.55 18.40
CA SER A 284 7.63 -13.59 17.31
C SER A 284 8.58 -12.38 17.40
N VAL A 285 8.91 -11.90 18.61
CA VAL A 285 9.96 -10.89 18.81
C VAL A 285 11.35 -11.47 18.55
N GLY A 286 11.65 -12.65 19.09
CA GLY A 286 12.96 -13.29 18.95
C GLY A 286 13.33 -13.59 17.50
N GLU A 287 12.39 -14.13 16.74
CA GLU A 287 12.54 -14.37 15.30
C GLU A 287 12.90 -13.09 14.55
N ARG A 288 12.17 -11.99 14.76
CA ARG A 288 12.47 -10.71 14.10
C ARG A 288 13.86 -10.19 14.45
N LEU A 289 14.24 -10.22 15.73
CA LEU A 289 15.57 -9.76 16.16
C LEU A 289 16.68 -10.62 15.55
N GLU A 290 16.50 -11.94 15.53
CA GLU A 290 17.45 -12.85 14.92
C GLU A 290 17.54 -12.64 13.40
N PHE A 291 16.41 -12.44 12.73
CA PHE A 291 16.37 -12.14 11.29
C PHE A 291 17.10 -10.84 10.97
N TRP A 292 16.92 -9.82 11.80
CA TRP A 292 17.61 -8.54 11.63
C TRP A 292 19.11 -8.69 11.86
N ARG A 293 19.52 -9.39 12.93
CA ARG A 293 20.92 -9.68 13.22
C ARG A 293 21.60 -10.40 12.05
N LYS A 294 21.00 -11.48 11.55
CA LYS A 294 21.50 -12.24 10.39
C LYS A 294 21.54 -11.37 9.12
N SER A 295 20.49 -10.59 8.86
CA SER A 295 20.44 -9.71 7.70
C SER A 295 21.51 -8.61 7.74
N ILE A 296 21.79 -8.04 8.92
CA ILE A 296 22.88 -7.06 9.10
C ILE A 296 24.23 -7.72 8.85
N LYS A 297 24.45 -8.95 9.35
CA LYS A 297 25.65 -9.74 9.05
C LYS A 297 25.83 -9.92 7.54
N PHE A 298 24.80 -10.40 6.84
CA PHE A 298 24.88 -10.61 5.39
C PHE A 298 25.09 -9.30 4.62
N ALA A 299 24.42 -8.22 5.02
CA ALA A 299 24.64 -6.90 4.40
C ALA A 299 26.06 -6.39 4.62
N ALA A 300 26.69 -6.68 5.77
CA ALA A 300 28.08 -6.32 6.03
C ALA A 300 29.09 -7.12 5.19
N GLU A 301 28.75 -8.35 4.79
CA GLU A 301 29.58 -9.18 3.90
C GLU A 301 29.58 -8.67 2.45
N ALA A 302 28.48 -8.08 1.99
CA ALA A 302 28.34 -7.53 0.63
C ALA A 302 27.71 -6.12 0.63
N PRO A 303 28.40 -5.09 1.16
CA PRO A 303 27.77 -3.82 1.54
C PRO A 303 27.31 -2.95 0.35
N LEU A 304 27.99 -3.03 -0.80
CA LEU A 304 27.68 -2.17 -1.94
C LEU A 304 26.56 -2.73 -2.83
N ILE A 305 26.73 -3.97 -3.31
CA ILE A 305 25.85 -4.59 -4.31
C ILE A 305 25.00 -5.74 -3.76
N GLY A 306 25.18 -6.13 -2.50
CA GLY A 306 24.46 -7.25 -1.89
C GLY A 306 24.80 -8.61 -2.51
N HIS A 307 24.07 -9.64 -2.09
CA HIS A 307 24.28 -11.03 -2.48
C HIS A 307 23.49 -11.46 -3.73
N GLY A 308 22.79 -10.53 -4.36
CA GLY A 308 21.98 -10.77 -5.55
C GLY A 308 20.54 -11.20 -5.23
N THR A 309 19.70 -11.18 -6.26
CA THR A 309 18.26 -11.40 -6.15
C THR A 309 17.94 -12.86 -5.83
N GLY A 310 17.10 -13.08 -4.82
CA GLY A 310 16.71 -14.40 -4.35
C GLY A 310 17.69 -15.07 -3.37
N SER A 311 18.76 -14.38 -2.97
CA SER A 311 19.80 -14.91 -2.06
C SER A 311 19.34 -15.07 -0.62
N THR A 312 18.35 -14.29 -0.15
CA THR A 312 17.94 -14.24 1.26
C THR A 312 17.69 -15.63 1.86
N LYS A 313 16.86 -16.46 1.21
CA LYS A 313 16.53 -17.78 1.76
C LYS A 313 17.78 -18.67 1.86
N THR A 314 18.60 -18.70 0.82
CA THR A 314 19.82 -19.52 0.77
C THR A 314 20.84 -19.09 1.82
N LEU A 315 21.00 -17.78 2.07
CA LEU A 315 21.88 -17.28 3.13
C LEU A 315 21.37 -17.68 4.53
N PHE A 316 20.06 -17.61 4.74
CA PHE A 316 19.45 -18.08 5.99
C PHE A 316 19.58 -19.60 6.16
N GLU A 317 19.42 -20.39 5.09
CA GLU A 317 19.63 -21.85 5.10
C GLU A 317 21.07 -22.19 5.49
N GLN A 318 22.06 -21.50 4.93
CA GLN A 318 23.47 -21.71 5.24
C GLN A 318 23.82 -21.34 6.68
N ASP A 319 23.34 -20.20 7.16
CA ASP A 319 23.61 -19.73 8.52
C ASP A 319 22.85 -20.50 9.61
N ALA A 320 21.75 -21.18 9.25
CA ALA A 320 20.99 -22.04 10.16
C ALA A 320 21.62 -23.41 10.42
N VAL A 321 22.61 -23.84 9.62
CA VAL A 321 23.26 -25.15 9.79
C VAL A 321 23.93 -25.24 11.16
N GLY A 322 23.58 -26.29 11.92
CA GLY A 322 24.12 -26.54 13.27
C GLY A 322 23.54 -25.64 14.36
N GLN A 323 22.57 -24.77 14.04
CA GLN A 323 21.89 -23.92 15.01
C GLN A 323 20.64 -24.61 15.60
N THR A 324 20.15 -24.10 16.72
CA THR A 324 18.89 -24.52 17.35
C THR A 324 18.03 -23.30 17.71
N GLY A 325 16.76 -23.51 18.05
CA GLY A 325 15.87 -22.43 18.48
C GLY A 325 15.59 -21.40 17.38
N ALA A 326 15.49 -20.12 17.76
CA ALA A 326 15.24 -19.03 16.81
C ALA A 326 16.37 -18.89 15.76
N SER A 327 17.61 -19.22 16.12
CA SER A 327 18.76 -19.17 15.20
C SER A 327 18.72 -20.25 14.11
N ALA A 328 17.92 -21.29 14.25
CA ALA A 328 17.72 -22.32 13.22
C ALA A 328 16.62 -21.96 12.21
N GLN A 329 15.89 -20.87 12.42
CA GLN A 329 14.78 -20.49 11.55
C GLN A 329 15.27 -20.05 10.17
N VAL A 330 14.66 -20.62 9.14
CA VAL A 330 14.95 -20.34 7.73
C VAL A 330 13.78 -19.58 7.13
N ILE A 331 14.07 -18.39 6.61
CA ILE A 331 13.07 -17.49 6.04
C ILE A 331 13.55 -16.85 4.75
N GLY A 332 12.61 -16.51 3.87
CA GLY A 332 12.87 -15.72 2.66
C GLY A 332 12.63 -14.23 2.81
N ASN A 333 12.16 -13.77 3.98
CA ASN A 333 11.73 -12.39 4.21
C ASN A 333 12.10 -11.96 5.64
N PRO A 334 13.08 -11.05 5.84
CA PRO A 334 13.58 -10.67 7.16
C PRO A 334 12.65 -9.76 7.96
N HIS A 335 11.43 -9.52 7.49
CA HIS A 335 10.46 -8.60 8.10
C HIS A 335 11.05 -7.22 8.40
N ASN A 336 11.79 -6.67 7.43
CA ASN A 336 12.25 -5.29 7.39
C ASN A 336 12.64 -5.00 5.95
N GLN A 337 11.98 -4.04 5.32
CA GLN A 337 12.14 -3.76 3.90
C GLN A 337 13.55 -3.29 3.55
N THR A 338 14.14 -2.45 4.40
CA THR A 338 15.49 -1.92 4.19
C THR A 338 16.52 -3.04 4.29
N LEU A 339 16.40 -3.92 5.28
CA LEU A 339 17.30 -5.08 5.42
C LEU A 339 17.09 -6.08 4.28
N ASN A 340 15.85 -6.34 3.87
CA ASN A 340 15.55 -7.23 2.74
C ASN A 340 16.23 -6.73 1.44
N VAL A 341 16.17 -5.42 1.20
CA VAL A 341 16.84 -4.79 0.06
C VAL A 341 18.36 -4.77 0.24
N ALA A 342 18.87 -4.50 1.44
CA ALA A 342 20.31 -4.48 1.72
C ALA A 342 20.97 -5.85 1.50
N VAL A 343 20.33 -6.94 1.94
CA VAL A 343 20.83 -8.30 1.72
C VAL A 343 20.94 -8.62 0.23
N GLN A 344 19.94 -8.26 -0.57
CA GLN A 344 19.90 -8.61 -1.99
C GLN A 344 20.72 -7.65 -2.87
N TRP A 345 20.67 -6.34 -2.62
CA TRP A 345 21.23 -5.32 -3.52
C TRP A 345 22.10 -4.27 -2.83
N GLY A 346 22.44 -4.47 -1.55
CA GLY A 346 23.35 -3.61 -0.79
C GLY A 346 22.85 -2.18 -0.63
N LEU A 347 23.81 -1.27 -0.39
CA LEU A 347 23.57 0.16 -0.26
C LEU A 347 22.90 0.75 -1.51
N ILE A 348 23.25 0.28 -2.71
CA ILE A 348 22.66 0.76 -3.96
C ILE A 348 21.15 0.51 -3.97
N GLY A 349 20.72 -0.69 -3.60
CA GLY A 349 19.30 -0.99 -3.46
C GLY A 349 18.59 -0.10 -2.45
N CYS A 350 19.20 0.12 -1.29
CA CYS A 350 18.64 0.99 -0.26
C CYS A 350 18.47 2.42 -0.77
N LEU A 351 19.47 2.97 -1.48
CA LEU A 351 19.38 4.31 -2.06
C LEU A 351 18.24 4.42 -3.09
N VAL A 352 18.07 3.42 -3.95
CA VAL A 352 16.96 3.38 -4.93
C VAL A 352 15.60 3.28 -4.24
N LEU A 353 15.47 2.43 -3.21
CA LEU A 353 14.26 2.30 -2.42
C LEU A 353 13.86 3.62 -1.73
N TYR A 354 14.82 4.28 -1.07
CA TYR A 354 14.56 5.55 -0.39
C TYR A 354 14.31 6.69 -1.39
N ALA A 355 15.00 6.69 -2.54
CA ALA A 355 14.70 7.61 -3.63
C ALA A 355 13.26 7.42 -4.13
N MET A 356 12.76 6.19 -4.20
CA MET A 356 11.38 5.90 -4.56
C MET A 356 10.38 6.49 -3.56
N TRP A 357 10.56 6.20 -2.27
CA TRP A 357 9.69 6.78 -1.24
C TRP A 357 9.73 8.30 -1.25
N LEU A 358 10.92 8.90 -1.42
CA LEU A 358 11.07 10.34 -1.49
C LEU A 358 10.42 10.95 -2.74
N ALA A 359 10.52 10.30 -3.90
CA ALA A 359 9.86 10.73 -5.13
C ALA A 359 8.33 10.68 -4.99
N HIS A 360 7.80 9.60 -4.38
CA HIS A 360 6.38 9.48 -4.09
C HIS A 360 5.92 10.49 -3.02
N LEU A 361 6.69 10.73 -1.95
CA LEU A 361 6.38 11.77 -0.96
C LEU A 361 6.26 13.15 -1.63
N ARG A 362 7.23 13.50 -2.48
CA ARG A 362 7.23 14.78 -3.22
C ARG A 362 6.00 14.95 -4.11
N LEU A 363 5.55 13.86 -4.75
CA LEU A 363 4.33 13.88 -5.56
C LEU A 363 3.08 14.27 -4.74
N PHE A 364 3.06 13.99 -3.44
CA PHE A 364 1.90 14.16 -2.57
C PHE A 364 2.00 15.33 -1.57
N ILE A 365 2.99 16.23 -1.70
CA ILE A 365 3.10 17.43 -0.84
C ILE A 365 1.96 18.44 -1.09
N GLY A 366 1.36 18.40 -2.28
CA GLY A 366 0.32 19.34 -2.71
C GLY A 366 -0.95 19.36 -1.85
N SER A 367 -1.86 20.27 -2.19
CA SER A 367 -3.20 20.35 -1.56
C SER A 367 -4.21 19.43 -2.24
N GLY A 368 -5.19 18.97 -1.47
CA GLY A 368 -6.34 18.23 -1.98
C GLY A 368 -6.45 16.81 -1.42
N MET A 369 -7.59 16.19 -1.69
CA MET A 369 -7.91 14.85 -1.18
C MET A 369 -6.95 13.79 -1.70
N ALA A 370 -6.63 13.84 -3.00
CA ALA A 370 -5.73 12.90 -3.63
C ALA A 370 -4.32 13.00 -3.01
N ALA A 371 -3.78 14.22 -2.89
CA ALA A 371 -2.49 14.42 -2.22
C ALA A 371 -2.47 13.87 -0.79
N TRP A 372 -3.55 14.06 -0.02
CA TRP A 372 -3.66 13.49 1.32
C TRP A 372 -3.64 11.96 1.34
N ILE A 373 -4.48 11.30 0.53
CA ILE A 373 -4.55 9.83 0.51
C ILE A 373 -3.21 9.24 0.07
N GLY A 374 -2.56 9.83 -0.93
CA GLY A 374 -1.23 9.41 -1.37
C GLY A 374 -0.17 9.61 -0.29
N LEU A 375 -0.21 10.74 0.43
CA LEU A 375 0.71 10.99 1.55
C LEU A 375 0.55 9.95 2.67
N VAL A 376 -0.69 9.63 3.06
CA VAL A 376 -0.98 8.58 4.06
C VAL A 376 -0.41 7.25 3.60
N ALA A 377 -0.69 6.84 2.36
CA ALA A 377 -0.20 5.58 1.82
C ALA A 377 1.34 5.48 1.81
N VAL A 378 2.04 6.58 1.49
CA VAL A 378 3.50 6.61 1.48
C VAL A 378 4.10 6.61 2.88
N VAL A 379 3.57 7.43 3.79
CA VAL A 379 4.05 7.50 5.17
C VAL A 379 3.80 6.17 5.89
N GLU A 380 2.59 5.63 5.76
CA GLU A 380 2.25 4.34 6.35
C GLU A 380 3.16 3.23 5.84
N ASN A 381 3.34 3.14 4.51
CA ASN A 381 4.21 2.13 3.93
C ASN A 381 5.66 2.30 4.39
N PHE A 382 6.19 3.52 4.43
CA PHE A 382 7.56 3.80 4.90
C PHE A 382 7.75 3.35 6.35
N VAL A 383 6.88 3.81 7.27
CA VAL A 383 6.97 3.50 8.70
C VAL A 383 6.77 2.01 8.94
N SER A 384 5.78 1.40 8.30
CA SER A 384 5.52 -0.04 8.44
C SER A 384 6.67 -0.89 7.89
N SER A 385 7.34 -0.41 6.84
CA SER A 385 8.48 -1.05 6.20
C SER A 385 9.75 -1.06 7.05
N LEU A 386 9.83 -0.23 8.10
CA LEU A 386 10.91 -0.31 9.10
C LEU A 386 10.80 -1.56 9.98
N LEU A 387 9.60 -2.13 10.08
CA LEU A 387 9.30 -3.27 10.93
C LEU A 387 8.85 -4.49 10.13
N ASN A 388 8.60 -4.38 8.82
CA ASN A 388 8.12 -5.45 7.96
C ASN A 388 8.63 -5.25 6.52
N SER A 389 8.41 -6.21 5.63
CA SER A 389 8.73 -6.06 4.20
C SER A 389 7.47 -5.80 3.37
N HIS A 390 6.58 -4.95 3.87
CA HIS A 390 5.24 -4.74 3.33
C HIS A 390 5.24 -4.30 1.86
N LEU A 391 6.26 -3.55 1.42
CA LEU A 391 6.36 -3.19 0.01
C LEU A 391 6.53 -4.44 -0.88
N PHE A 392 7.22 -5.48 -0.40
CA PHE A 392 7.50 -6.73 -1.13
C PHE A 392 6.48 -7.84 -0.85
N ASP A 393 5.79 -7.81 0.28
CA ASP A 393 4.65 -8.69 0.53
C ASP A 393 3.51 -8.43 -0.45
N PHE A 394 2.85 -9.51 -0.92
CA PHE A 394 1.90 -9.41 -2.03
C PHE A 394 0.79 -8.40 -1.74
N HIS A 395 0.13 -8.55 -0.60
CA HIS A 395 -1.08 -7.83 -0.24
C HIS A 395 -0.80 -6.36 0.02
N GLU A 396 0.10 -6.10 0.97
CA GLU A 396 0.53 -4.78 1.41
C GLU A 396 1.21 -3.98 0.29
N GLY A 397 1.93 -4.68 -0.59
CA GLY A 397 2.53 -4.07 -1.77
C GLY A 397 1.50 -3.67 -2.83
N TRP A 398 0.45 -4.48 -3.04
CA TRP A 398 -0.64 -4.08 -3.95
C TRP A 398 -1.49 -2.94 -3.37
N ILE A 399 -1.68 -2.85 -2.05
CA ILE A 399 -2.27 -1.66 -1.41
C ILE A 399 -1.46 -0.42 -1.79
N TYR A 400 -0.13 -0.48 -1.63
CA TYR A 400 0.75 0.62 -1.98
C TYR A 400 0.68 0.98 -3.47
N VAL A 401 0.75 -0.02 -4.36
CA VAL A 401 0.69 0.15 -5.82
C VAL A 401 -0.60 0.85 -6.24
N LEU A 402 -1.75 0.41 -5.73
CA LEU A 402 -3.04 1.02 -6.05
C LEU A 402 -3.16 2.42 -5.46
N ALA A 403 -2.85 2.58 -4.17
CA ALA A 403 -2.99 3.86 -3.51
C ALA A 403 -2.08 4.92 -4.14
N VAL A 404 -0.79 4.63 -4.33
CA VAL A 404 0.13 5.55 -4.98
C VAL A 404 -0.22 5.70 -6.46
N GLY A 405 -0.34 4.62 -7.22
CA GLY A 405 -0.53 4.66 -8.67
C GLY A 405 -1.82 5.37 -9.10
N VAL A 406 -2.95 5.05 -8.47
CA VAL A 406 -4.25 5.66 -8.83
C VAL A 406 -4.29 7.12 -8.42
N VAL A 407 -3.94 7.40 -7.16
CA VAL A 407 -4.09 8.73 -6.58
C VAL A 407 -3.01 9.68 -7.10
N GLY A 408 -1.81 9.17 -7.41
CA GLY A 408 -0.78 9.92 -8.12
C GLY A 408 -1.23 10.31 -9.52
N GLY A 409 -1.90 9.42 -10.26
CA GLY A 409 -2.53 9.77 -11.54
C GLY A 409 -3.56 10.89 -11.40
N MET A 410 -4.37 10.88 -10.32
CA MET A 410 -5.31 11.96 -10.02
C MET A 410 -4.62 13.30 -9.74
N VAL A 411 -3.50 13.30 -9.00
CA VAL A 411 -2.71 14.52 -8.73
C VAL A 411 -2.08 15.06 -10.01
N LEU A 412 -1.48 14.19 -10.83
CA LEU A 412 -0.83 14.55 -12.09
C LEU A 412 -1.84 15.18 -13.08
N ARG A 413 -3.09 14.67 -13.11
CA ARG A 413 -4.18 15.28 -13.87
C ARG A 413 -4.52 16.70 -13.40
N GLY A 414 -4.51 16.93 -12.08
CA GLY A 414 -4.75 18.26 -11.51
C GLY A 414 -3.74 19.27 -12.02
N CYS A 415 -2.45 18.92 -12.00
CA CYS A 415 -1.37 19.78 -12.48
C CYS A 415 -1.50 20.12 -13.97
N THR A 416 -1.88 19.17 -14.82
CA THR A 416 -2.05 19.43 -16.27
C THR A 416 -3.24 20.35 -16.56
N SER A 417 -4.31 20.26 -15.76
CA SER A 417 -5.49 21.14 -15.91
C SER A 417 -5.24 22.60 -15.49
N GLU A 418 -4.32 22.84 -14.55
CA GLU A 418 -3.94 24.21 -14.13
C GLU A 418 -2.95 24.88 -15.09
N SER A 419 -2.18 24.11 -15.85
CA SER A 419 -1.22 24.61 -16.86
C SER A 419 -1.81 24.92 -18.25
N GLY A 420 -3.10 24.68 -18.47
CA GLY A 420 -3.80 25.12 -19.69
C GLY A 420 -4.16 26.61 -19.65
N PRO A 421 -4.28 27.32 -20.80
CA PRO A 421 -4.64 28.72 -20.81
C PRO A 421 -6.04 28.91 -20.19
N GLN A 422 -6.09 29.50 -18.99
CA GLN A 422 -7.35 29.84 -18.34
C GLN A 422 -8.05 30.94 -19.16
N PRO A 423 -9.30 30.76 -19.61
CA PRO A 423 -10.09 31.91 -20.03
C PRO A 423 -10.29 32.81 -18.80
N ALA A 424 -9.94 34.08 -18.96
CA ALA A 424 -9.95 35.09 -17.91
C ALA A 424 -11.17 34.96 -17.00
N ARG A 425 -10.94 34.60 -15.72
CA ARG A 425 -11.96 34.68 -14.68
C ARG A 425 -12.41 36.14 -14.56
N LYS A 426 -13.57 36.47 -15.11
CA LYS A 426 -14.30 37.68 -14.76
C LYS A 426 -14.55 37.67 -13.26
N ALA A 427 -13.89 38.58 -12.57
CA ALA A 427 -14.14 38.90 -11.18
C ALA A 427 -15.61 39.30 -11.02
N TRP A 428 -16.40 38.47 -10.35
CA TRP A 428 -17.64 38.91 -9.73
C TRP A 428 -17.31 39.38 -8.32
N ARG A 429 -17.23 40.70 -8.17
CA ARG A 429 -17.49 41.40 -6.91
C ARG A 429 -19.00 41.40 -6.69
N VAL A 430 -19.47 40.97 -5.52
CA VAL A 430 -20.16 41.75 -4.48
C VAL A 430 -20.17 40.88 -3.23
#